data_AF-A0A7K7ITQ7-F1
#
_entry.id   AF-A0A7K7ITQ7-F1
#
_cell.length_a   1.000
_cell.length_b   1.000
_cell.length_c   1.000
_cell.angle_alpha   90.00
_cell.angle_beta   90.00
_cell.angle_gamma   90.00
#
_symmetry.space_group_name_H-M   'P 1'
#
loop_
_entity.id
_entity.type
_entity.pdbx_description
1 polymer ?
#
loop_
_entity_poly.entity_id
_entity_poly.type
_entity_poly.pdbx_seq_one_letter_code
_entity_poly.pdbx_strand_id
1 'polypeptide(L)' 'RMLRMLRENLEEEAKIMRDVPGWKVGESRFHTDRWVPPTLEELYFLRPPAELDREKFGLQNYV' A
#
# COMPACT_ATOMS: atom_id res chain seq x y z
N ARG A 1 -11.27 0.78 -6.91
CA ARG A 1 -9.92 0.21 -7.18
C ARG A 1 -9.01 0.39 -5.96
N MET A 2 -8.66 1.62 -5.58
CA MET A 2 -7.76 1.92 -4.45
C MET A 2 -8.15 1.28 -3.11
N LEU A 3 -9.39 1.48 -2.63
CA LEU A 3 -9.83 0.91 -1.34
C LEU A 3 -9.74 -0.62 -1.28
N ARG A 4 -9.96 -1.29 -2.42
CA ARG A 4 -9.80 -2.74 -2.52
C ARG A 4 -8.33 -3.15 -2.36
N MET A 5 -7.42 -2.42 -2.99
CA MET A 5 -5.98 -2.69 -2.87
C MET A 5 -5.49 -2.46 -1.43
N LEU A 6 -5.94 -1.38 -0.77
CA LEU A 6 -5.62 -1.16 0.64
C LEU A 6 -6.16 -2.27 1.53
N ARG A 7 -7.36 -2.78 1.23
CA ARG A 7 -7.93 -3.91 1.97
C ARG A 7 -7.12 -5.19 1.79
N GLU A 8 -6.74 -5.52 0.56
CA GLU A 8 -5.85 -6.65 0.24
C GLU A 8 -4.51 -6.52 0.98
N ASN A 9 -3.89 -5.33 0.94
CA ASN A 9 -2.60 -5.08 1.60
C ASN A 9 -2.70 -5.20 3.13
N LEU A 10 -3.81 -4.75 3.73
CA LEU A 10 -4.05 -4.86 5.17
C LEU A 10 -4.21 -6.33 5.60
N GLU A 11 -4.88 -7.14 4.79
CA GLU A 11 -5.03 -8.59 5.05
C GLU A 11 -3.69 -9.34 4.94
N GLU A 12 -2.83 -8.96 3.98
CA GLU A 12 -1.48 -9.52 3.87
C GLU A 12 -0.54 -9.02 4.97
N GLU A 13 -0.60 -7.74 5.34
CA GLU A 13 0.12 -7.20 6.49
C GLU A 13 -0.22 -7.99 7.76
N ALA A 14 -1.50 -8.29 7.99
CA ALA A 14 -1.94 -9.08 9.14
C ALA A 14 -1.33 -10.48 9.16
N LYS A 15 -1.14 -11.11 8.00
CA LYS A 15 -0.52 -12.44 7.89
C LYS A 15 0.98 -12.38 8.13
N ILE A 16 1.66 -11.40 7.53
CA ILE A 16 3.12 -11.25 7.59
C ILE A 16 3.57 -10.82 8.99
N MET A 17 2.86 -9.87 9.59
CA MET A 17 3.27 -9.20 10.83
C MET A 17 2.74 -9.86 12.11
N ARG A 18 2.03 -11.00 11.99
CA ARG A 18 1.38 -11.69 13.12
C ARG A 18 2.33 -12.03 14.27
N ASP A 19 3.60 -12.29 13.95
CA ASP A 19 4.61 -12.80 14.90
C ASP A 19 5.55 -11.68 15.41
N VAL A 20 5.33 -10.42 15.01
CA VAL A 20 6.20 -9.28 15.38
C VAL A 20 5.65 -8.56 16.61
N PRO A 21 6.38 -8.53 17.75
CA PRO A 21 5.89 -7.91 18.98
C PRO A 21 5.75 -6.39 18.83
N GLY A 22 4.62 -5.86 19.26
CA GLY A 22 4.33 -4.41 19.22
C GLY A 22 3.87 -3.89 17.85
N TRP A 23 3.74 -4.75 16.84
CA TRP A 23 3.19 -4.35 15.55
C TRP A 23 1.66 -4.23 15.61
N LYS A 24 1.11 -3.14 15.10
CA LYS A 24 -0.32 -2.92 14.96
C LYS A 24 -0.66 -2.77 13.48
N VAL A 25 -1.39 -3.75 12.96
CA VAL A 25 -1.83 -3.78 11.56
C VAL A 25 -2.72 -2.58 11.26
N GLY A 26 -2.44 -1.87 10.16
CA GLY A 26 -3.24 -0.72 9.72
C GLY A 26 -3.22 0.50 10.66
N GLU A 27 -2.23 0.61 11.56
CA GLU A 27 -2.08 1.81 12.40
C GLU A 27 -1.70 3.02 11.55
N SER A 28 -2.54 4.06 11.58
CA SER A 28 -2.25 5.34 10.93
C SER A 28 -1.05 6.01 11.59
N ARG A 29 -0.11 6.49 10.78
CA ARG A 29 1.04 7.30 11.25
C ARG A 29 0.71 8.77 11.43
N PHE A 30 -0.48 9.21 11.00
CA PHE A 30 -0.90 10.60 11.09
C PHE A 30 -1.63 10.88 12.41
N HIS A 31 -1.42 12.08 12.96
CA HIS A 31 -2.09 12.56 14.17
C HIS A 31 -3.53 13.08 13.90
N THR A 32 -4.21 12.56 12.88
CA THR A 32 -5.53 13.03 12.45
C THR A 32 -6.41 11.88 12.02
N ASP A 33 -7.72 11.98 12.26
CA ASP A 33 -8.72 11.01 11.79
C ASP A 33 -9.20 11.29 10.35
N ARG A 34 -8.60 12.27 9.67
CA ARG A 34 -8.95 12.60 8.29
C ARG A 34 -8.40 11.54 7.35
N TRP A 35 -9.14 11.29 6.26
CA TRP A 35 -8.65 10.44 5.17
C TRP A 35 -7.41 11.05 4.53
N VAL A 36 -6.34 10.27 4.43
CA VAL A 36 -5.12 10.62 3.70
C VAL A 36 -5.03 9.72 2.47
N PRO A 37 -4.91 10.29 1.26
CA PRO A 37 -4.71 9.48 0.06
C PRO A 37 -3.43 8.65 0.16
N PRO A 38 -3.47 7.35 -0.18
CA PRO A 38 -2.30 6.50 -0.14
C PRO A 38 -1.31 6.88 -1.25
N THR A 39 -0.04 6.70 -0.96
CA THR A 39 1.05 6.76 -1.92
C THR A 39 1.01 5.56 -2.86
N LEU A 40 1.71 5.64 -4.00
CA LEU A 40 1.87 4.50 -4.90
C LEU A 40 2.56 3.32 -4.21
N GLU A 41 3.45 3.61 -3.28
CA GLU A 41 4.26 2.62 -2.58
C GLU A 41 3.40 1.81 -1.60
N GLU A 42 2.55 2.48 -0.82
CA GLU A 42 1.55 1.83 0.05
C GLU A 42 0.56 0.94 -0.73
N LEU A 43 0.31 1.24 -2.01
CA LEU A 43 -0.58 0.47 -2.87
C LEU A 43 0.10 -0.71 -3.56
N TYR A 44 1.36 -0.57 -3.98
CA TYR A 44 2.02 -1.49 -4.92
C TYR A 44 3.25 -2.23 -4.38
N PHE A 45 3.76 -1.95 -3.19
CA PHE A 45 4.95 -2.64 -2.66
C PHE A 45 4.81 -4.16 -2.47
N LEU A 46 3.59 -4.66 -2.25
CA LEU A 46 3.33 -6.11 -2.17
C LEU A 46 3.06 -6.75 -3.53
N ARG A 47 3.17 -5.99 -4.63
CA ARG A 47 2.87 -6.44 -5.99
C ARG A 47 4.16 -6.60 -6.79
N PRO A 48 4.11 -7.22 -7.98
CA PRO A 48 5.26 -7.29 -8.87
C PRO A 48 5.84 -5.89 -9.16
N PRO A 49 7.17 -5.70 -9.10
CA PRO A 49 7.79 -4.38 -9.32
C PRO A 49 7.38 -3.71 -10.64
N ALA A 50 7.18 -4.50 -11.69
CA ALA A 50 6.71 -4.01 -12.99
C ALA A 50 5.36 -3.28 -12.93
N GLU A 51 4.47 -3.61 -11.98
CA GLU A 51 3.22 -2.87 -11.79
C GLU A 51 3.46 -1.48 -11.22
N LEU A 52 4.35 -1.36 -10.24
CA LEU A 52 4.75 -0.07 -9.68
C LEU A 52 5.42 0.80 -10.75
N ASP A 53 6.34 0.22 -11.53
CA ASP A 53 7.05 0.94 -12.60
C ASP A 53 6.07 1.43 -13.67
N ARG A 54 5.10 0.61 -14.05
CA ARG A 54 4.05 1.01 -15.00
C ARG A 54 3.20 2.15 -14.44
N GLU A 55 2.85 2.13 -13.15
CA GLU A 55 2.01 3.18 -12.56
C GLU A 55 2.81 4.47 -12.30
N LYS A 56 4.12 4.38 -12.04
CA LYS A 56 5.02 5.53 -11.90
C LYS A 56 5.37 6.17 -13.24
N PHE A 57 5.72 5.37 -14.25
CA PHE A 57 6.35 5.86 -15.49
C PHE A 57 5.56 5.53 -16.76
N GLY A 58 4.49 4.75 -16.67
CA GLY A 58 3.76 4.25 -17.85
C GLY A 58 3.26 5.36 -18.77
N LEU A 59 2.80 6.48 -18.21
CA LEU A 59 2.40 7.65 -19.01
C LEU A 59 3.60 8.31 -19.72
N GLN A 60 4.73 8.46 -19.03
CA GLN A 60 5.93 9.09 -19.60
C GLN A 60 6.56 8.22 -20.68
N ASN A 61 6.49 6.91 -20.53
CA ASN A 61 7.03 5.93 -21.46
C ASN A 61 6.07 5.64 -22.63
N TYR A 62 4.85 6.18 -22.62
CA TYR A 62 3.88 6.01 -23.69
C TYR A 62 4.12 7.08 -24.77
N VAL A 63 5.04 6.77 -25.69
CA VAL A 63 5.34 7.55 -26.90
C VAL A 63 4.66 6.92 -28.11
#